data_AF-A0A8X6GNU4-F1
#
_entry.id   AF-A0A8X6GNU4-F1
#
_cell.length_a   1.000
_cell.length_b   1.000
_cell.length_c   1.000
_cell.angle_alpha   90.00
_cell.angle_beta   90.00
_cell.angle_gamma   90.00
#
_symmetry.space_group_name_H-M   'P 1'
#
loop_
_entity.id
_entity.type
_entity.pdbx_description
1 polymer ?
#
loop_
_entity_poly.entity_id
_entity_poly.type
_entity_poly.pdbx_seq_one_letter_code
_entity_poly.pdbx_strand_id
1 'polypeptide(L)'
;MFSESIQLITQCDSITKKGKCFVLCKSGYDIGGINYATCQNNGKWGAFPSCLKKSCPEPALSSSMLKVNAECSKKFFQDACIVTCREGGQLIGEAEIKCEYTGQWSSFPHCVPYSNSFQ
;
A
#
# COMPACT_ATOMS: atom_id res chain seq x y z
N MET A 1 -5.92 22.87 3.79
CA MET A 1 -6.63 21.58 3.72
C MET A 1 -5.70 20.53 4.31
N PHE A 2 -6.18 19.75 5.27
CA PHE A 2 -5.46 18.57 5.75
C PHE A 2 -5.49 17.51 4.65
N SER A 3 -4.39 16.79 4.44
CA SER A 3 -4.43 15.61 3.55
C SER A 3 -5.35 14.56 4.17
N GLU A 4 -6.25 13.97 3.39
CA GLU A 4 -7.19 12.95 3.89
C GLU A 4 -6.50 11.69 4.43
N SER A 5 -5.22 11.50 4.13
CA SER A 5 -4.38 10.40 4.61
C SER A 5 -3.71 10.66 5.97
N ILE A 6 -3.92 11.82 6.60
CA ILE A 6 -3.34 12.17 7.90
C ILE A 6 -4.32 11.85 9.04
N GLN A 7 -3.80 11.36 10.16
CA GLN A 7 -4.49 11.18 11.43
C GLN A 7 -3.77 11.98 12.52
N LEU A 8 -4.50 12.79 13.29
CA LEU A 8 -3.92 13.56 14.38
C LEU A 8 -3.66 12.64 15.57
N ILE A 9 -2.44 12.66 16.13
CA ILE A 9 -2.10 11.90 17.35
C ILE A 9 -2.57 12.67 18.59
N THR A 10 -2.45 13.99 18.56
CA THR A 10 -2.79 14.88 19.68
C THR A 10 -3.93 15.82 19.31
N GLN A 11 -4.61 16.35 20.33
CA GLN A 11 -5.53 17.47 20.17
C GLN A 11 -4.74 18.74 19.84
N CYS A 12 -4.50 18.95 18.55
CA CYS A 12 -3.72 20.09 18.06
C CYS A 12 -4.44 21.43 18.27
N ASP A 13 -5.72 21.41 18.62
CA ASP A 13 -6.54 22.60 18.85
C ASP A 13 -6.15 23.37 20.11
N SER A 14 -5.48 22.72 21.07
CA SER A 14 -5.06 23.34 22.35
C SER A 14 -3.61 23.81 22.34
N ILE A 15 -2.90 23.71 21.22
CA ILE A 15 -1.46 23.99 21.16
C ILE A 15 -1.20 25.47 20.82
N THR A 16 -0.56 26.18 21.75
CA THR A 16 -0.17 27.58 21.59
C THR A 16 1.17 27.76 20.83
N LYS A 17 1.57 29.01 20.61
CA LYS A 17 2.78 29.43 19.85
C LYS A 17 4.00 28.52 20.10
N LYS A 18 4.70 28.16 19.02
CA LYS A 18 5.89 27.26 18.97
C LYS A 18 5.63 25.80 19.33
N GLY A 19 4.40 25.39 19.62
CA GLY A 19 4.10 23.98 19.84
C GLY A 19 4.10 23.15 18.55
N LYS A 20 4.16 21.83 18.72
CA LYS A 20 4.19 20.85 17.63
C LYS A 20 2.95 19.96 17.66
N CYS A 21 2.26 19.89 16.54
CA CYS A 21 1.14 18.98 16.32
C CYS A 21 1.67 17.73 15.62
N PHE A 22 1.69 16.60 16.32
CA PHE A 22 2.17 15.34 15.78
C PHE A 22 1.06 14.57 15.07
N VAL A 23 1.41 13.93 13.96
CA VAL A 23 0.48 13.22 13.10
C VAL A 23 1.01 11.85 12.71
N LEU A 24 0.09 10.94 12.42
CA LEU A 24 0.34 9.66 11.77
C LEU A 24 -0.30 9.67 10.39
N CYS A 25 0.15 8.74 9.55
CA CYS A 25 -0.51 8.44 8.30
C CYS A 25 -1.49 7.28 8.51
N LYS A 26 -2.61 7.30 7.78
CA LYS A 26 -3.54 6.18 7.70
C LYS A 26 -2.83 4.92 7.22
N SER A 27 -3.37 3.75 7.55
CA SER A 27 -2.89 2.46 7.05
C SER A 27 -2.73 2.49 5.52
N GLY A 28 -1.64 1.92 5.02
CA GLY A 28 -1.29 1.96 3.59
C GLY A 28 -0.50 3.20 3.16
N TYR A 29 -0.14 4.09 4.09
CA TYR A 29 0.68 5.26 3.84
C TYR A 29 1.87 5.35 4.82
N ASP A 30 2.99 5.89 4.35
CA ASP A 30 4.18 6.22 5.13
C ASP A 30 4.36 7.73 5.26
N ILE A 31 4.94 8.17 6.39
CA ILE A 31 5.24 9.58 6.64
C ILE A 31 6.44 10.03 5.79
N GLY A 32 6.23 11.05 4.95
CA GLY A 32 7.27 11.68 4.16
C GLY A 32 8.00 12.75 4.96
N GLY A 33 9.11 12.39 5.61
CA GLY A 33 9.95 13.32 6.36
C GLY A 33 9.54 13.44 7.84
N ILE A 34 9.36 14.67 8.33
CA ILE A 34 8.97 14.93 9.73
C ILE A 34 7.51 14.52 9.97
N ASN A 35 7.15 14.15 11.19
CA ASN A 35 5.79 13.72 11.54
C ASN A 35 4.99 14.79 12.31
N TYR A 36 5.33 16.07 12.16
CA TYR A 36 4.66 17.15 12.87
C TYR A 36 4.58 18.45 12.07
N ALA A 37 3.54 19.23 12.35
CA ALA A 37 3.45 20.64 11.98
C ALA A 37 3.83 21.52 13.18
N THR A 38 4.38 22.71 12.92
CA THR A 38 4.73 23.68 13.97
C THR A 38 3.75 24.84 13.99
N CYS A 39 3.26 25.24 15.16
CA CYS A 39 2.45 26.43 15.35
C CYS A 39 3.34 27.67 15.30
N GLN A 40 3.15 28.50 14.30
CA GLN A 40 3.95 29.69 14.04
C GLN A 40 3.58 30.84 15.01
N ASN A 41 4.42 31.88 15.06
CA ASN A 41 4.22 33.02 15.96
C ASN A 41 2.92 33.81 15.69
N ASN A 42 2.40 33.71 14.46
CA ASN A 42 1.11 34.28 14.03
C ASN A 42 -0.11 33.44 14.45
N GLY A 43 0.10 32.34 15.21
CA GLY A 43 -0.96 31.43 15.65
C GLY A 43 -1.47 30.47 14.58
N LYS A 44 -0.85 30.43 13.40
CA LYS A 44 -1.21 29.51 12.31
C LYS A 44 -0.28 28.30 12.28
N TRP A 45 -0.82 27.15 11.90
CA TRP A 45 -0.01 25.97 11.65
C TRP A 45 0.84 26.15 10.39
N GLY A 46 2.10 25.73 10.48
CA GLY A 46 2.95 25.52 9.31
C GLY A 46 2.48 24.34 8.45
N ALA A 47 3.27 23.99 7.44
CA ALA A 47 2.97 22.86 6.57
C ALA A 47 2.90 21.56 7.39
N PHE A 48 1.83 20.79 7.16
CA PHE A 48 1.72 19.42 7.63
C PHE A 48 2.56 18.51 6.75
N PRO A 49 3.07 17.39 7.29
CA PRO A 49 3.84 16.45 6.51
C PRO A 49 2.97 15.71 5.49
N SER A 50 3.63 15.17 4.47
CA SER A 50 2.97 14.37 3.45
C SER A 50 2.88 12.91 3.88
N CYS A 51 1.76 12.26 3.55
CA CYS A 51 1.60 10.82 3.67
C CYS A 51 1.64 10.20 2.27
N LEU A 52 2.66 9.40 2.01
CA LEU A 52 2.91 8.76 0.72
C LEU A 52 2.36 7.34 0.72
N LYS A 53 1.72 6.89 -0.36
CA LYS A 53 1.26 5.49 -0.42
C LYS A 53 2.46 4.55 -0.27
N LYS A 54 2.28 3.48 0.51
CA LYS A 54 3.25 2.39 0.59
C LYS A 54 3.41 1.74 -0.79
N SER A 55 4.65 1.45 -1.18
CA SER A 55 4.94 0.66 -2.36
C SER A 55 5.00 -0.82 -2.01
N CYS A 56 4.50 -1.67 -2.91
CA CYS A 56 4.77 -3.10 -2.86
C CYS A 56 6.01 -3.43 -3.71
N PRO A 57 6.82 -4.41 -3.29
CA PRO A 57 7.91 -4.92 -4.11
C PRO A 57 7.36 -5.60 -5.39
N GLU A 58 8.24 -5.95 -6.32
CA GLU A 58 7.90 -6.89 -7.40
C GLU A 58 7.32 -8.18 -6.77
N PRO A 59 6.21 -8.74 -7.28
CA PRO A 59 5.62 -9.94 -6.70
C PRO A 59 6.59 -11.12 -6.68
N ALA A 60 6.91 -11.60 -5.48
CA ALA A 60 7.70 -12.81 -5.28
C ALA A 60 6.81 -14.04 -5.47
N LEU A 61 6.74 -14.53 -6.72
CA LEU A 61 5.90 -15.68 -7.07
C LEU A 61 6.32 -16.93 -6.28
N SER A 62 5.35 -17.59 -5.66
CA SER A 62 5.56 -18.79 -4.83
C SER A 62 5.92 -20.05 -5.65
N SER A 63 5.76 -19.99 -6.97
CA SER A 63 5.99 -21.11 -7.88
C SER A 63 6.43 -20.61 -9.25
N SER A 64 7.30 -21.37 -9.91
CA SER A 64 7.71 -21.14 -11.30
C SER A 64 6.55 -21.29 -12.30
N MET A 65 5.48 -22.00 -11.92
CA MET A 65 4.27 -22.15 -12.74
C MET A 65 3.41 -20.90 -12.80
N LEU A 66 3.58 -19.95 -11.88
CA LEU A 66 2.89 -18.67 -11.93
C LEU A 66 3.62 -17.71 -12.87
N LYS A 67 2.85 -16.81 -13.48
CA LYS A 67 3.34 -15.63 -14.20
C LYS A 67 2.47 -14.43 -13.83
N VAL A 68 3.09 -13.26 -13.72
CA VAL A 68 2.40 -11.99 -13.48
C VAL A 68 2.44 -11.12 -14.75
N ASN A 69 1.46 -10.24 -14.92
CA ASN A 69 1.44 -9.31 -16.05
C ASN A 69 2.63 -8.32 -16.00
N ALA A 70 3.11 -7.91 -17.18
CA ALA A 70 4.29 -7.03 -17.31
C ALA A 70 4.12 -5.65 -16.65
N GLU A 71 2.88 -5.21 -16.49
CA GLU A 71 2.54 -3.94 -15.85
C GLU A 71 2.58 -3.99 -14.31
N CYS A 72 3.02 -5.10 -13.71
CA CYS A 72 3.04 -5.27 -12.26
C CYS A 72 4.26 -4.65 -11.55
N SER A 73 5.08 -3.91 -12.27
CA SER A 73 6.18 -3.15 -11.66
C SER A 73 5.66 -1.88 -10.96
N LYS A 74 6.33 -1.47 -9.88
CA LYS A 74 6.10 -0.18 -9.17
C LYS A 74 4.65 0.05 -8.72
N LYS A 75 4.10 -0.91 -7.97
CA LYS A 75 2.72 -0.86 -7.47
C LYS A 75 2.66 -0.26 -6.07
N PHE A 76 1.56 0.41 -5.77
CA PHE A 76 1.30 1.05 -4.48
C PHE A 76 0.06 0.48 -3.83
N PHE A 77 -0.14 0.81 -2.55
CA PHE A 77 -1.32 0.42 -1.79
C PHE A 77 -2.63 0.60 -2.60
N GLN A 78 -3.45 -0.47 -2.61
CA GLN A 78 -4.69 -0.67 -3.38
C GLN A 78 -4.53 -0.93 -4.89
N ASP A 79 -3.33 -0.85 -5.44
CA ASP A 79 -3.10 -1.32 -6.80
C ASP A 79 -3.16 -2.84 -6.84
N ALA A 80 -3.47 -3.38 -8.02
CA ALA A 80 -3.61 -4.81 -8.24
C ALA A 80 -2.78 -5.29 -9.44
N CYS A 81 -2.51 -6.59 -9.44
CA CYS A 81 -1.88 -7.30 -10.55
C CYS A 81 -2.60 -8.59 -10.85
N ILE A 82 -2.51 -9.04 -12.10
CA ILE A 82 -3.11 -10.29 -12.54
C ILE A 82 -2.04 -11.36 -12.65
N VAL A 83 -2.30 -12.46 -11.95
CA VAL A 83 -1.50 -13.68 -11.94
C VAL A 83 -2.23 -14.75 -12.76
N THR A 84 -1.45 -15.49 -13.55
CA THR A 84 -1.95 -16.60 -14.36
C THR A 84 -1.01 -17.78 -14.27
N CYS A 85 -1.47 -18.96 -14.67
CA CYS A 85 -0.60 -20.11 -14.84
C CYS A 85 0.12 -20.05 -16.19
N ARG A 86 1.33 -20.63 -16.21
CA ARG A 86 2.01 -21.02 -17.44
C ARG A 86 1.24 -22.14 -18.14
N GLU A 87 1.60 -22.40 -19.39
CA GLU A 87 0.95 -23.41 -20.23
C GLU A 87 0.85 -24.77 -19.52
N GLY A 88 -0.28 -25.45 -19.73
CA GLY A 88 -0.55 -26.72 -19.06
C GLY A 88 -1.03 -26.60 -17.60
N GLY A 89 -1.18 -25.39 -17.06
CA GLY A 89 -1.68 -25.17 -15.70
C GLY A 89 -3.07 -24.49 -15.61
N GLN A 90 -3.89 -24.97 -14.69
CA GLN A 90 -5.14 -24.37 -14.25
C GLN A 90 -4.91 -23.55 -12.96
N LEU A 91 -5.42 -22.32 -12.94
CA LEU A 91 -5.34 -21.43 -11.78
C LEU A 91 -6.41 -21.78 -10.75
N ILE A 92 -6.01 -21.89 -9.48
CA ILE A 92 -6.88 -22.14 -8.33
C ILE A 92 -6.77 -20.95 -7.36
N GLY A 93 -7.89 -20.28 -7.12
CA GLY A 93 -7.97 -19.06 -6.31
C GLY A 93 -8.19 -17.80 -7.15
N GLU A 94 -8.07 -16.63 -6.53
CA GLU A 94 -8.23 -15.34 -7.20
C GLU A 94 -7.02 -15.02 -8.08
N ALA A 95 -7.28 -14.64 -9.34
CA ALA A 95 -6.22 -14.22 -10.27
C ALA A 95 -5.63 -12.85 -9.91
N GLU A 96 -6.38 -12.03 -9.17
CA GLU A 96 -5.96 -10.70 -8.77
C GLU A 96 -5.25 -10.74 -7.42
N ILE A 97 -4.01 -10.27 -7.38
CA ILE A 97 -3.30 -9.97 -6.14
C ILE A 97 -3.30 -8.47 -5.90
N LYS A 98 -3.50 -8.05 -4.65
CA LYS A 98 -3.61 -6.64 -4.26
C LYS A 98 -2.46 -6.22 -3.37
N CYS A 99 -1.96 -5.00 -3.56
CA CYS A 99 -1.00 -4.40 -2.64
C CYS A 99 -1.73 -3.91 -1.39
N GLU A 100 -1.51 -4.59 -0.27
CA GLU A 100 -2.20 -4.35 0.99
C GLU A 100 -1.61 -3.17 1.77
N TYR A 101 -2.30 -2.77 2.84
CA TYR A 101 -1.93 -1.63 3.69
C TYR A 101 -0.59 -1.82 4.43
N THR A 102 -0.08 -3.04 4.45
CA THR A 102 1.23 -3.42 5.00
C THR A 102 2.37 -3.09 4.03
N GLY A 103 2.09 -2.85 2.75
CA GLY A 103 3.10 -2.80 1.69
C GLY A 103 3.50 -4.20 1.18
N GLN A 104 2.67 -5.21 1.45
CA GLN A 104 2.84 -6.57 0.95
C GLN A 104 1.70 -6.96 0.03
N TRP A 105 1.97 -7.93 -0.86
CA TRP A 105 0.94 -8.51 -1.70
C TRP A 105 0.02 -9.43 -0.89
N SER A 106 -1.26 -9.44 -1.26
CA SER A 106 -2.22 -10.44 -0.79
C SER A 106 -1.78 -11.86 -1.17
N SER A 107 -2.50 -12.87 -0.65
CA SER A 107 -2.24 -14.27 -0.95
C SER A 107 -2.22 -14.56 -2.45
N PHE A 108 -1.23 -15.34 -2.89
CA PHE A 108 -1.09 -15.78 -4.28
C PHE A 108 -1.99 -16.99 -4.55
N PRO A 109 -2.55 -17.10 -5.77
CA PRO A 109 -3.22 -18.32 -6.21
C PRO A 109 -2.23 -19.46 -6.44
N HIS A 110 -2.76 -20.67 -6.63
CA HIS A 110 -1.98 -21.86 -6.96
C HIS A 110 -2.22 -22.30 -8.41
N CYS A 111 -1.24 -23.01 -8.99
CA CYS A 111 -1.40 -23.67 -10.28
C CYS A 111 -1.37 -25.18 -10.10
N VAL A 112 -2.33 -25.86 -10.71
CA VAL A 112 -2.35 -27.33 -10.82
C VAL A 112 -2.24 -27.71 -12.30
N PRO A 113 -1.63 -28.85 -12.66
CA PRO A 113 -1.67 -29.32 -14.05
C PRO A 113 -3.12 -29.46 -14.52
N TYR A 114 -3.41 -29.13 -15.78
CA TYR A 114 -4.69 -29.47 -16.38
C TYR A 114 -4.83 -31.00 -16.37
N SER A 115 -5.77 -31.52 -15.59
CA SER A 115 -6.18 -32.91 -15.71
C SER A 115 -7.11 -33.05 -16.91
N ASN A 116 -6.65 -33.68 -17.99
CA ASN A 116 -7.56 -34.22 -19.02
C ASN A 116 -8.32 -35.41 -18.40
N SER A 117 -9.38 -35.13 -17.65
CA SER A 117 -10.29 -36.16 -17.13
C SER A 117 -11.43 -36.41 -18.10
N PHE A 118 -11.14 -36.62 -19.38
CA PHE A 118 -12.05 -37.23 -20.36
C PHE A 118 -11.19 -37.93 -21.41
N GLN A 119 -10.79 -39.16 -21.09
CA GLN A 119 -10.42 -40.19 -22.06
C GLN A 119 -11.61 -41.14 -22.17
#